data_AF-A0A6M2A592-F1
#
_entry.id   AF-A0A6M2A592-F1
#
_cell.length_a   1.000
_cell.length_b   1.000
_cell.length_c   1.000
_cell.angle_alpha   90.00
_cell.angle_beta   90.00
_cell.angle_gamma   90.00
#
_symmetry.space_group_name_H-M   'P 1'
#
loop_
_entity.id
_entity.type
_entity.pdbx_description
1 polymer ?
#
loop_
_entity_poly.entity_id
_entity_poly.type
_entity_poly.pdbx_seq_one_letter_code
_entity_poly.pdbx_strand_id
1 'polypeptide(L)'
;MSSYSTYPTSGPPNGSFSTPFFFPPPNSSAPLPVDPYGRHYQYTPPSSSAPLPTPPDTCANQLPTDPFSEATFFLANKIQKNADSIRELSTTINALSKRITQLQTSKQFIQNIEDLLKKRDYQKVISAVETYLQTPNVFTIDELCLLYEQHAFAFLQQQDFLKAFRSTQMGLQIPHLNNLNRAILYLHMTQALFFLESYNDIIICANMALALQEVNDPNIKAKFYAIKIFTYMWLKQPQKALDVTNEALANTRLKDPNIQAHFFQNKADILNTMAQYEEALEAADKGLGITEVNDEFAISKLYASKIYAYMNLKQSKKALDVIIEALDDSKLHDPNIQAHFFQNKADILNTMEQYEKAREVADNGLKVSELTDQNTLKLLYLHKADAQINLAQYPEALATVEKGLGNSESIDPNMQAKFHWIKASCHNNQDQYPEALEAANAGLELSGLNDPDIHARLLGIKALALHHLGRSEEALEAITAAIEIPNITDRDLHPDLAGIMEMCASKTESDS
;
A
#
# COMPACT_ATOMS: atom_id res chain seq x y z
N MET A 1 21.06 -36.97 10.15
CA MET A 1 20.63 -36.38 11.44
C MET A 1 20.90 -34.89 11.39
N SER A 2 19.93 -34.10 11.87
CA SER A 2 19.81 -32.62 11.86
C SER A 2 19.47 -31.98 10.52
N SER A 3 18.18 -31.67 10.36
CA SER A 3 17.59 -30.98 9.22
C SER A 3 17.49 -29.44 9.45
N TYR A 4 18.51 -28.68 9.02
CA TYR A 4 18.51 -27.22 8.78
C TYR A 4 17.66 -26.79 7.56
N SER A 5 16.48 -26.22 7.73
CA SER A 5 15.89 -25.40 6.64
C SER A 5 16.58 -24.04 6.63
N THR A 6 17.25 -23.73 5.52
CA THR A 6 17.98 -22.49 5.23
C THR A 6 17.01 -21.47 4.63
N TYR A 7 16.80 -20.37 5.34
CA TYR A 7 16.31 -19.12 4.75
C TYR A 7 17.33 -18.67 3.71
N PRO A 8 16.95 -18.36 2.45
CA PRO A 8 17.88 -17.84 1.48
C PRO A 8 18.32 -16.43 1.88
N THR A 9 19.54 -16.31 2.38
CA THR A 9 20.26 -15.04 2.50
C THR A 9 20.85 -14.66 1.14
N SER A 10 20.04 -14.10 0.26
CA SER A 10 20.48 -13.13 -0.77
C SER A 10 19.28 -12.62 -1.57
N GLY A 11 18.60 -11.62 -1.01
CA GLY A 11 17.48 -10.88 -1.58
C GLY A 11 16.87 -10.04 -0.47
N PRO A 12 16.32 -8.84 -0.72
CA PRO A 12 15.59 -8.14 0.34
C PRO A 12 14.51 -9.09 0.88
N PRO A 13 14.14 -9.02 2.17
CA PRO A 13 13.04 -9.84 2.65
C PRO A 13 11.82 -9.49 1.81
N ASN A 14 11.35 -10.44 1.01
CA ASN A 14 9.99 -10.48 0.45
C ASN A 14 8.98 -10.75 1.58
N GLY A 15 9.19 -10.13 2.75
CA GLY A 15 8.07 -9.66 3.52
C GLY A 15 7.44 -8.55 2.67
N SER A 16 6.13 -8.58 2.50
CA SER A 16 5.35 -7.47 1.97
C SER A 16 5.85 -6.15 2.61
N PHE A 17 6.78 -5.46 1.95
CA PHE A 17 6.99 -4.03 2.13
C PHE A 17 5.70 -3.41 1.62
N SER A 18 4.73 -3.41 2.53
CA SER A 18 3.42 -2.85 2.32
C SER A 18 3.67 -1.41 1.91
N THR A 19 2.94 -0.98 0.88
CA THR A 19 2.90 0.42 0.45
C THR A 19 2.87 1.34 1.67
N PRO A 20 3.56 2.50 1.64
CA PRO A 20 3.38 3.50 2.69
C PRO A 20 1.89 3.72 2.91
N PHE A 21 1.47 4.00 4.16
CA PHE A 21 0.11 4.36 4.57
C PHE A 21 -0.63 5.21 3.53
N PHE A 22 -1.28 4.56 2.57
CA PHE A 22 -2.25 5.13 1.67
C PHE A 22 -3.50 4.30 1.88
N PHE A 23 -4.34 4.76 2.81
CA PHE A 23 -5.68 4.24 2.93
C PHE A 23 -6.35 4.27 1.56
N PRO A 24 -6.98 3.18 1.10
CA PRO A 24 -7.90 3.26 -0.02
C PRO A 24 -9.14 4.09 0.40
N PRO A 25 -9.84 4.74 -0.54
CA PRO A 25 -11.03 5.50 -0.24
C PRO A 25 -12.14 4.60 0.34
N PRO A 26 -12.96 5.10 1.29
CA PRO A 26 -14.05 4.34 1.88
C PRO A 26 -15.11 3.98 0.84
N ASN A 27 -15.57 2.72 0.82
CA ASN A 27 -16.57 2.22 -0.09
C ASN A 27 -17.87 1.81 0.66
N SER A 28 -19.03 2.12 0.05
CA SER A 28 -20.43 1.66 0.30
C SER A 28 -21.22 2.34 1.46
N SER A 29 -22.25 3.17 1.15
CA SER A 29 -23.72 2.92 1.04
C SER A 29 -24.45 2.78 2.40
N ALA A 30 -25.53 3.48 2.81
CA ALA A 30 -26.68 4.17 2.18
C ALA A 30 -27.40 5.06 3.26
N PRO A 31 -28.71 5.45 3.14
CA PRO A 31 -29.38 6.41 2.25
C PRO A 31 -29.76 7.76 2.95
N LEU A 32 -30.08 8.80 2.18
CA LEU A 32 -30.65 10.07 2.67
C LEU A 32 -32.19 10.06 2.66
N PRO A 33 -32.88 10.69 3.63
CA PRO A 33 -34.30 11.00 3.52
C PRO A 33 -34.55 12.30 2.73
N VAL A 34 -35.77 12.35 2.21
CA VAL A 34 -36.30 13.14 1.09
C VAL A 34 -36.64 14.59 1.48
N ASP A 35 -36.48 15.49 0.51
CA ASP A 35 -36.97 16.87 0.47
C ASP A 35 -38.50 16.96 0.57
N PRO A 36 -39.02 18.01 1.21
CA PRO A 36 -40.06 18.76 0.52
C PRO A 36 -39.80 20.26 0.69
N TYR A 37 -39.60 20.99 -0.41
CA TYR A 37 -40.58 21.95 -0.93
C TYR A 37 -40.00 22.60 -2.19
N GLY A 38 -40.46 22.12 -3.34
CA GLY A 38 -40.32 22.83 -4.60
C GLY A 38 -41.12 24.14 -4.61
N ARG A 39 -40.56 25.15 -5.29
CA ARG A 39 -41.33 26.13 -6.08
C ARG A 39 -40.41 26.88 -7.04
N HIS A 40 -40.73 26.76 -8.31
CA HIS A 40 -40.24 27.60 -9.40
C HIS A 40 -40.82 29.02 -9.28
N TYR A 41 -39.99 30.03 -9.53
CA TYR A 41 -40.46 31.29 -10.10
C TYR A 41 -39.50 31.76 -11.19
N GLN A 42 -40.03 31.81 -12.41
CA GLN A 42 -39.48 32.55 -13.54
C GLN A 42 -39.66 34.05 -13.27
N TYR A 43 -38.66 34.85 -13.58
CA TYR A 43 -38.85 36.29 -13.77
C TYR A 43 -38.05 36.77 -14.98
N THR A 44 -38.77 37.37 -15.92
CA THR A 44 -38.30 38.04 -17.14
C THR A 44 -37.81 39.46 -16.82
N PRO A 45 -36.84 40.02 -17.58
CA PRO A 45 -36.31 41.36 -17.33
C PRO A 45 -37.13 42.42 -18.07
N PRO A 46 -37.18 43.68 -17.60
CA PRO A 46 -37.53 44.79 -18.47
C PRO A 46 -36.27 45.48 -18.99
N SER A 47 -36.18 45.51 -20.32
CA SER A 47 -35.45 46.51 -21.09
C SER A 47 -36.21 47.83 -21.12
N SER A 48 -35.55 48.97 -20.88
CA SER A 48 -35.46 50.09 -21.85
C SER A 48 -34.94 51.39 -21.22
N SER A 49 -33.86 51.88 -21.80
CA SER A 49 -33.47 53.29 -22.07
C SER A 49 -34.38 54.45 -21.64
N ALA A 50 -33.80 55.45 -20.96
CA ALA A 50 -33.92 56.88 -21.29
C ALA A 50 -32.77 57.70 -20.63
N PRO A 51 -32.33 58.83 -21.21
CA PRO A 51 -31.09 59.51 -20.84
C PRO A 51 -31.24 60.55 -19.72
N LEU A 52 -30.14 60.78 -18.99
CA LEU A 52 -29.97 61.82 -17.97
C LEU A 52 -29.97 63.23 -18.59
N PRO A 53 -30.59 64.24 -17.97
CA PRO A 53 -30.35 65.64 -18.34
C PRO A 53 -29.09 66.20 -17.65
N THR A 54 -28.29 66.91 -18.43
CA THR A 54 -27.15 67.75 -18.00
C THR A 54 -27.60 68.94 -17.14
N PRO A 55 -26.78 69.41 -16.18
CA PRO A 55 -27.12 70.57 -15.36
C PRO A 55 -26.87 71.88 -16.13
N PRO A 56 -27.64 72.97 -15.88
CA PRO A 56 -27.24 74.29 -16.33
C PRO A 56 -26.31 74.93 -15.29
N ASP A 57 -25.22 75.50 -15.81
CA ASP A 57 -24.29 76.35 -15.06
C ASP A 57 -24.89 77.72 -14.72
N THR A 58 -24.42 78.27 -13.60
CA THR A 58 -24.39 79.69 -13.16
C THR A 58 -25.69 80.40 -12.76
N CYS A 59 -25.78 80.74 -11.47
CA CYS A 59 -25.95 82.13 -11.01
C CYS A 59 -25.64 82.28 -9.51
N ALA A 60 -24.76 83.22 -9.19
CA ALA A 60 -24.32 83.54 -7.84
C ALA A 60 -25.27 84.54 -7.13
N ASN A 61 -25.20 84.51 -5.80
CA ASN A 61 -25.61 85.55 -4.82
C ASN A 61 -27.11 85.80 -4.58
N GLN A 62 -27.61 85.30 -3.44
CA GLN A 62 -28.12 86.08 -2.29
C GLN A 62 -28.77 85.13 -1.26
N LEU A 63 -28.32 85.18 -0.01
CA LEU A 63 -28.89 84.47 1.14
C LEU A 63 -29.95 85.34 1.83
N PRO A 64 -31.18 84.84 2.06
CA PRO A 64 -32.02 85.30 3.16
C PRO A 64 -31.94 84.31 4.34
N THR A 65 -31.73 84.85 5.54
CA THR A 65 -31.89 84.16 6.82
C THR A 65 -33.38 83.92 7.08
N ASP A 66 -33.86 82.73 6.72
CA ASP A 66 -35.18 82.20 7.04
C ASP A 66 -34.97 80.91 7.86
N PRO A 67 -35.59 80.69 9.03
CA PRO A 67 -35.52 79.41 9.75
C PRO A 67 -35.91 78.18 8.90
N PHE A 68 -36.61 78.36 7.78
CA PHE A 68 -36.81 77.33 6.77
C PHE A 68 -35.52 76.94 6.01
N SER A 69 -34.53 77.83 5.85
CA SER A 69 -33.28 77.56 5.12
C SER A 69 -32.28 76.71 5.91
N GLU A 70 -32.19 76.89 7.23
CA GLU A 70 -31.38 76.02 8.11
C GLU A 70 -31.99 74.62 8.25
N ALA A 71 -33.32 74.54 8.40
CA ALA A 71 -34.02 73.26 8.47
C ALA A 71 -33.92 72.47 7.16
N THR A 72 -33.99 73.15 6.01
CA THR A 72 -33.79 72.52 4.69
C THR A 72 -32.34 72.11 4.47
N PHE A 73 -31.36 72.90 4.92
CA PHE A 73 -29.94 72.52 4.87
C PHE A 73 -29.64 71.29 5.76
N PHE A 74 -30.18 71.24 6.97
CA PHE A 74 -30.05 70.09 7.87
C PHE A 74 -30.70 68.83 7.29
N LEU A 75 -31.89 68.96 6.70
CA LEU A 75 -32.59 67.86 6.04
C LEU A 75 -31.81 67.37 4.81
N ALA A 76 -31.26 68.29 3.99
CA ALA A 76 -30.45 67.96 2.83
C ALA A 76 -29.17 67.19 3.22
N ASN A 77 -28.47 67.60 4.28
CA ASN A 77 -27.31 66.88 4.80
C ASN A 77 -27.67 65.48 5.32
N LYS A 78 -28.83 65.33 5.98
CA LYS A 78 -29.31 64.02 6.44
C LYS A 78 -29.68 63.09 5.28
N ILE A 79 -30.30 63.62 4.23
CA ILE A 79 -30.60 62.89 2.98
C ILE A 79 -29.30 62.46 2.29
N GLN A 80 -28.31 63.36 2.19
CA GLN A 80 -27.02 63.05 1.58
C GLN A 80 -26.30 61.92 2.35
N LYS A 81 -26.24 62.01 3.68
CA LYS A 81 -25.64 60.95 4.51
C LYS A 81 -26.35 59.61 4.33
N ASN A 82 -27.69 59.60 4.26
CA ASN A 82 -28.44 58.38 4.00
C ASN A 82 -28.19 57.83 2.58
N ALA A 83 -28.06 58.70 1.57
CA ALA A 83 -27.74 58.31 0.20
C ALA A 83 -26.34 57.69 0.10
N ASP A 84 -25.36 58.25 0.82
CA ASP A 84 -24.01 57.70 0.90
C ASP A 84 -24.00 56.32 1.60
N SER A 85 -24.75 56.16 2.70
CA SER A 85 -24.94 54.85 3.35
C SER A 85 -25.64 53.82 2.45
N ILE A 86 -26.63 54.23 1.66
CA ILE A 86 -27.29 53.34 0.69
C ILE A 86 -26.32 52.94 -0.43
N ARG A 87 -25.47 53.86 -0.90
CA ARG A 87 -24.44 53.56 -1.90
C ARG A 87 -23.43 52.57 -1.34
N GLU A 88 -22.98 52.74 -0.10
CA GLU A 88 -22.07 51.80 0.57
C GLU A 88 -22.71 50.40 0.69
N LEU A 89 -23.94 50.32 1.19
CA LEU A 89 -24.69 49.04 1.26
C LEU A 89 -24.84 48.38 -0.11
N SER A 90 -25.13 49.15 -1.16
CA SER A 90 -25.22 48.64 -2.53
C SER A 90 -23.88 48.07 -3.02
N THR A 91 -22.76 48.72 -2.73
CA THR A 91 -21.44 48.17 -3.06
C THR A 91 -21.14 46.86 -2.32
N THR A 92 -21.50 46.78 -1.03
CA THR A 92 -21.37 45.55 -0.24
C THR A 92 -22.23 44.42 -0.78
N ILE A 93 -23.50 44.70 -1.12
CA ILE A 93 -24.42 43.71 -1.69
C ILE A 93 -23.90 43.18 -3.04
N ASN A 94 -23.39 44.05 -3.90
CA ASN A 94 -22.80 43.62 -5.18
C ASN A 94 -21.55 42.76 -4.99
N ALA A 95 -20.69 43.10 -4.02
CA ALA A 95 -19.52 42.28 -3.68
C ALA A 95 -19.92 40.90 -3.12
N LEU A 96 -20.93 40.84 -2.24
CA LEU A 96 -21.45 39.59 -1.69
C LEU A 96 -22.11 38.72 -2.77
N SER A 97 -22.91 39.32 -3.66
CA SER A 97 -23.52 38.61 -4.80
C SER A 97 -22.46 37.97 -5.70
N LYS A 98 -21.41 38.72 -6.05
CA LYS A 98 -20.27 38.18 -6.81
C LYS A 98 -19.60 37.00 -6.08
N ARG A 99 -19.42 37.11 -4.75
CA ARG A 99 -18.81 36.05 -3.94
C ARG A 99 -19.69 34.79 -3.87
N ILE A 100 -21.01 34.94 -3.78
CA ILE A 100 -21.96 33.82 -3.80
C ILE A 100 -21.86 33.07 -5.12
N THR A 101 -21.86 33.78 -6.26
CA THR A 101 -21.71 33.15 -7.58
C THR A 101 -20.38 32.42 -7.74
N GLN A 102 -19.29 32.98 -7.20
CA GLN A 102 -17.97 32.31 -7.19
C GLN A 102 -18.02 31.00 -6.39
N LEU A 103 -18.60 31.02 -5.18
CA LEU A 103 -18.71 29.83 -4.33
C LEU A 103 -19.62 28.75 -4.92
N GLN A 104 -20.71 29.14 -5.58
CA GLN A 104 -21.58 28.20 -6.29
C GLN A 104 -20.83 27.52 -7.43
N THR A 105 -20.06 28.31 -8.18
CA THR A 105 -19.23 27.82 -9.27
C THR A 105 -18.12 26.88 -8.77
N SER A 106 -17.37 27.27 -7.74
CA SER A 106 -16.29 26.44 -7.18
C SER A 106 -16.83 25.11 -6.63
N LYS A 107 -17.95 25.15 -5.91
CA LYS A 107 -18.62 23.95 -5.39
C LYS A 107 -19.04 23.00 -6.51
N GLN A 108 -19.61 23.52 -7.60
CA GLN A 108 -20.02 22.69 -8.72
C GLN A 108 -18.82 22.02 -9.40
N PHE A 109 -17.69 22.71 -9.50
CA PHE A 109 -16.45 22.17 -10.05
C PHE A 109 -15.85 21.07 -9.17
N ILE A 110 -15.77 21.29 -7.86
CA ILE A 110 -15.27 20.29 -6.92
C ILE A 110 -16.16 19.04 -6.96
N GLN A 111 -17.49 19.21 -6.95
CA GLN A 111 -18.41 18.07 -7.02
C GLN A 111 -18.23 17.25 -8.31
N ASN A 112 -18.01 17.92 -9.44
CA ASN A 112 -17.73 17.25 -10.71
C ASN A 112 -16.44 16.41 -10.63
N ILE A 113 -15.37 16.95 -10.05
CA ILE A 113 -14.11 16.20 -9.89
C ILE A 113 -14.30 15.01 -8.96
N GLU A 114 -14.98 15.18 -7.83
CA GLU A 114 -15.28 14.08 -6.92
C GLU A 114 -16.06 12.96 -7.61
N ASP A 115 -17.05 13.30 -8.44
CA ASP A 115 -17.84 12.31 -9.16
C ASP A 115 -17.03 11.59 -10.25
N LEU A 116 -16.08 12.27 -10.88
CA LEU A 116 -15.14 11.64 -11.82
C LEU A 116 -14.13 10.74 -11.10
N LEU A 117 -13.64 11.13 -9.93
CA LEU A 117 -12.77 10.32 -9.07
C LEU A 117 -13.48 9.05 -8.60
N LYS A 118 -14.75 9.14 -8.20
CA LYS A 118 -15.57 7.96 -7.86
C LYS A 118 -15.71 6.98 -9.03
N LYS A 119 -15.81 7.50 -10.25
CA LYS A 119 -15.84 6.70 -11.49
C LYS A 119 -14.46 6.22 -11.94
N ARG A 120 -13.38 6.62 -11.25
CA ARG A 120 -11.98 6.35 -11.61
C ARG A 120 -11.61 6.81 -13.02
N ASP A 121 -12.27 7.85 -13.54
CA ASP A 121 -11.98 8.42 -14.85
C ASP A 121 -10.90 9.51 -14.71
N TYR A 122 -9.67 9.07 -14.45
CA TYR A 122 -8.55 9.95 -14.10
C TYR A 122 -8.15 10.89 -15.24
N GLN A 123 -8.37 10.50 -16.50
CA GLN A 123 -8.09 11.38 -17.64
C GLN A 123 -9.03 12.58 -17.64
N LYS A 124 -10.33 12.36 -17.41
CA LYS A 124 -11.28 13.47 -17.29
C LYS A 124 -11.04 14.32 -16.05
N VAL A 125 -10.60 13.72 -14.94
CA VAL A 125 -10.18 14.50 -13.76
C VAL A 125 -9.07 15.48 -14.13
N ILE A 126 -8.00 15.00 -14.80
CA ILE A 126 -6.88 15.86 -15.21
C ILE A 126 -7.38 16.99 -16.12
N SER A 127 -8.12 16.67 -17.19
CA SER A 127 -8.62 17.68 -18.12
C SER A 127 -9.55 18.71 -17.44
N ALA A 128 -10.40 18.26 -16.51
CA ALA A 128 -11.27 19.13 -15.75
C ALA A 128 -10.46 20.07 -14.83
N VAL A 129 -9.51 19.54 -14.07
CA VAL A 129 -8.65 20.34 -13.18
C VAL A 129 -7.84 21.36 -14.00
N GLU A 130 -7.20 20.96 -15.09
CA GLU A 130 -6.43 21.87 -15.96
C GLU A 130 -7.30 22.99 -16.52
N THR A 131 -8.54 22.69 -16.93
CA THR A 131 -9.50 23.69 -17.39
C THR A 131 -9.87 24.67 -16.28
N TYR A 132 -10.09 24.17 -15.07
CA TYR A 132 -10.49 25.00 -13.94
C TYR A 132 -9.35 25.86 -13.40
N LEU A 133 -8.11 25.37 -13.40
CA LEU A 133 -6.93 26.16 -13.04
C LEU A 133 -6.70 27.36 -13.97
N GLN A 134 -7.24 27.34 -15.19
CA GLN A 134 -7.22 28.49 -16.11
C GLN A 134 -8.26 29.56 -15.78
N THR A 135 -9.21 29.30 -14.86
CA THR A 135 -10.24 30.27 -14.48
C THR A 135 -9.77 31.16 -13.31
N PRO A 136 -9.51 32.47 -13.55
CA PRO A 136 -8.95 33.32 -12.51
C PRO A 136 -9.98 33.68 -11.42
N ASN A 137 -9.53 33.73 -10.17
CA ASN A 137 -10.26 34.27 -9.00
C ASN A 137 -11.59 33.57 -8.66
N VAL A 138 -11.71 32.27 -8.92
CA VAL A 138 -12.89 31.47 -8.55
C VAL A 138 -12.67 30.74 -7.21
N PHE A 139 -11.46 30.24 -6.97
CA PHE A 139 -11.15 29.32 -5.87
C PHE A 139 -10.49 30.02 -4.67
N THR A 140 -10.75 29.51 -3.48
CA THR A 140 -9.98 29.79 -2.26
C THR A 140 -8.63 29.08 -2.28
N ILE A 141 -7.73 29.44 -1.37
CA ILE A 141 -6.41 28.80 -1.22
C ILE A 141 -6.56 27.29 -0.95
N ASP A 142 -7.50 26.90 -0.09
CA ASP A 142 -7.75 25.49 0.24
C ASP A 142 -8.32 24.73 -0.96
N GLU A 143 -9.26 25.33 -1.70
CA GLU A 143 -9.80 24.71 -2.91
C GLU A 143 -8.73 24.58 -4.01
N LEU A 144 -7.84 25.57 -4.18
CA LEU A 144 -6.71 25.46 -5.11
C LEU A 144 -5.75 24.33 -4.70
N CYS A 145 -5.44 24.22 -3.40
CA CYS A 145 -4.62 23.12 -2.91
C CYS A 145 -5.26 21.76 -3.21
N LEU A 146 -6.56 21.62 -2.92
CA LEU A 146 -7.33 20.40 -3.20
C LEU A 146 -7.31 20.06 -4.70
N LEU A 147 -7.42 21.04 -5.60
CA LEU A 147 -7.31 20.81 -7.03
C LEU A 147 -5.93 20.25 -7.41
N TYR A 148 -4.83 20.83 -6.92
CA TYR A 148 -3.49 20.30 -7.19
C TYR A 148 -3.24 18.93 -6.57
N GLU A 149 -3.82 18.66 -5.40
CA GLU A 149 -3.80 17.34 -4.75
C GLU A 149 -4.50 16.30 -5.64
N GLN A 150 -5.74 16.58 -6.08
CA GLN A 150 -6.52 15.71 -6.95
C GLN A 150 -5.84 15.51 -8.32
N HIS A 151 -5.19 16.56 -8.84
CA HIS A 151 -4.39 16.49 -10.06
C HIS A 151 -3.19 15.53 -9.90
N ALA A 152 -2.43 15.69 -8.82
CA ALA A 152 -1.31 14.82 -8.51
C ALA A 152 -1.76 13.38 -8.32
N PHE A 153 -2.84 13.16 -7.56
CA PHE A 153 -3.44 11.85 -7.36
C PHE A 153 -3.85 11.20 -8.69
N ALA A 154 -4.55 11.92 -9.58
CA ALA A 154 -4.97 11.39 -10.87
C ALA A 154 -3.77 10.98 -11.76
N PHE A 155 -2.67 11.73 -11.73
CA PHE A 155 -1.44 11.34 -12.42
C PHE A 155 -0.74 10.13 -11.80
N LEU A 156 -0.72 10.00 -10.48
CA LEU A 156 -0.20 8.81 -9.80
C LEU A 156 -0.95 7.55 -10.23
N GLN A 157 -2.28 7.63 -10.33
CA GLN A 157 -3.11 6.50 -10.80
C GLN A 157 -2.87 6.15 -12.27
N GLN A 158 -2.44 7.12 -13.09
CA GLN A 158 -2.04 6.89 -14.48
C GLN A 158 -0.55 6.55 -14.64
N GLN A 159 0.20 6.40 -13.54
CA GLN A 159 1.64 6.14 -13.54
C GLN A 159 2.48 7.25 -14.22
N ASP A 160 1.96 8.47 -14.33
CA ASP A 160 2.72 9.64 -14.79
C ASP A 160 3.32 10.39 -13.60
N PHE A 161 4.35 9.77 -13.01
CA PHE A 161 4.93 10.21 -11.73
C PHE A 161 5.60 11.60 -11.84
N LEU A 162 6.15 11.95 -13.01
CA LEU A 162 6.77 13.25 -13.22
C LEU A 162 5.72 14.38 -13.22
N LYS A 163 4.56 14.18 -13.85
CA LYS A 163 3.48 15.18 -13.78
C LYS A 163 2.80 15.22 -12.42
N ALA A 164 2.69 14.09 -11.73
CA ALA A 164 2.26 14.08 -10.33
C ALA A 164 3.18 14.95 -9.46
N PHE A 165 4.50 14.75 -9.57
CA PHE A 165 5.49 15.57 -8.89
C PHE A 165 5.35 17.06 -9.23
N ARG A 166 5.29 17.42 -10.51
CA ARG A 166 5.09 18.82 -10.94
C ARG A 166 3.81 19.45 -10.38
N SER A 167 2.73 18.68 -10.31
CA SER A 167 1.45 19.15 -9.76
C SER A 167 1.58 19.51 -8.28
N THR A 168 2.26 18.68 -7.50
CA THR A 168 2.53 18.98 -6.08
C THR A 168 3.43 20.21 -5.92
N GLN A 169 4.45 20.38 -6.78
CA GLN A 169 5.29 21.58 -6.78
C GLN A 169 4.50 22.85 -7.07
N MET A 170 3.57 22.81 -8.03
CA MET A 170 2.70 23.95 -8.33
C MET A 170 1.77 24.27 -7.15
N GLY A 171 1.20 23.26 -6.50
CA GLY A 171 0.41 23.45 -5.28
C GLY A 171 1.22 24.10 -4.14
N LEU A 172 2.48 23.72 -3.98
CA LEU A 172 3.38 24.28 -2.95
C LEU A 172 3.73 25.76 -3.21
N GLN A 173 3.56 26.26 -4.43
CA GLN A 173 3.78 27.66 -4.79
C GLN A 173 2.59 28.59 -4.47
N ILE A 174 1.46 28.05 -4.02
CA ILE A 174 0.30 28.87 -3.64
C ILE A 174 0.66 29.82 -2.49
N PRO A 175 0.46 31.14 -2.65
CA PRO A 175 0.73 32.11 -1.59
C PRO A 175 -0.11 31.85 -0.33
N HIS A 176 0.49 32.07 0.84
CA HIS A 176 -0.18 31.91 2.15
C HIS A 176 -0.79 30.50 2.40
N LEU A 177 -0.26 29.47 1.74
CA LEU A 177 -0.65 28.09 1.99
C LEU A 177 -0.39 27.71 3.46
N ASN A 178 -1.41 27.18 4.13
CA ASN A 178 -1.30 26.72 5.50
C ASN A 178 -0.41 25.46 5.59
N ASN A 179 0.10 25.17 6.80
CA ASN A 179 1.04 24.07 6.99
C ASN A 179 0.42 22.67 6.84
N LEU A 180 -0.90 22.53 7.09
CA LEU A 180 -1.62 21.27 6.89
C LEU A 180 -1.66 20.90 5.40
N ASN A 181 -2.09 21.84 4.55
CA ASN A 181 -2.13 21.69 3.10
C ASN A 181 -0.73 21.44 2.53
N ARG A 182 0.27 22.15 3.05
CA ARG A 182 1.68 21.93 2.67
C ARG A 182 2.13 20.50 2.99
N ALA A 183 1.75 19.98 4.16
CA ALA A 183 2.01 18.60 4.54
C ALA A 183 1.28 17.58 3.63
N ILE A 184 0.02 17.82 3.27
CA ILE A 184 -0.73 16.94 2.36
C ILE A 184 -0.10 16.88 0.97
N LEU A 185 0.37 18.02 0.44
CA LEU A 185 1.11 18.06 -0.82
C LEU A 185 2.44 17.32 -0.72
N TYR A 186 3.17 17.45 0.39
CA TYR A 186 4.38 16.66 0.61
C TYR A 186 4.10 15.16 0.62
N LEU A 187 2.97 14.67 1.16
CA LEU A 187 2.62 13.24 1.09
C LEU A 187 2.53 12.76 -0.36
N HIS A 188 1.77 13.45 -1.20
CA HIS A 188 1.65 13.10 -2.63
C HIS A 188 3.00 13.24 -3.35
N MET A 189 3.81 14.24 -2.98
CA MET A 189 5.13 14.44 -3.55
C MET A 189 6.06 13.28 -3.21
N THR A 190 6.02 12.76 -1.97
CA THR A 190 6.81 11.59 -1.58
C THR A 190 6.41 10.32 -2.35
N GLN A 191 5.13 10.14 -2.69
CA GLN A 191 4.71 9.04 -3.55
C GLN A 191 5.29 9.16 -4.96
N ALA A 192 5.18 10.34 -5.56
CA ALA A 192 5.72 10.58 -6.90
C ALA A 192 7.24 10.35 -6.91
N LEU A 193 7.95 10.88 -5.91
CA LEU A 193 9.40 10.71 -5.77
C LEU A 193 9.82 9.25 -5.55
N PHE A 194 8.99 8.44 -4.88
CA PHE A 194 9.26 7.01 -4.72
C PHE A 194 9.32 6.29 -6.07
N PHE A 195 8.31 6.49 -6.92
CA PHE A 195 8.31 5.89 -8.26
C PHE A 195 9.30 6.53 -9.24
N LEU A 196 9.79 7.74 -8.93
CA LEU A 196 10.92 8.38 -9.62
C LEU A 196 12.28 7.97 -9.03
N GLU A 197 12.31 7.00 -8.11
CA GLU A 197 13.52 6.47 -7.45
C GLU A 197 14.38 7.55 -6.75
N SER A 198 13.78 8.68 -6.41
CA SER A 198 14.45 9.84 -5.81
C SER A 198 14.38 9.79 -4.28
N TYR A 199 14.91 8.71 -3.70
CA TYR A 199 14.75 8.38 -2.28
C TYR A 199 15.34 9.41 -1.31
N ASN A 200 16.45 10.06 -1.67
CA ASN A 200 17.01 11.13 -0.85
C ASN A 200 16.07 12.35 -0.78
N ASP A 201 15.39 12.66 -1.88
CA ASP A 201 14.42 13.75 -1.92
C ASP A 201 13.19 13.42 -1.06
N ILE A 202 12.76 12.16 -1.01
CA ILE A 202 11.69 11.71 -0.09
C ILE A 202 12.05 12.04 1.36
N ILE A 203 13.28 11.74 1.78
CA ILE A 203 13.76 12.05 3.13
C ILE A 203 13.76 13.57 3.38
N ILE A 204 14.21 14.37 2.40
CA ILE A 204 14.19 15.84 2.50
C ILE A 204 12.74 16.32 2.65
N CYS A 205 11.82 15.83 1.84
CA CYS A 205 10.39 16.17 1.90
C CYS A 205 9.77 15.83 3.25
N ALA A 206 10.03 14.63 3.75
CA ALA A 206 9.52 14.20 5.04
C ALA A 206 10.09 15.05 6.19
N ASN A 207 11.38 15.41 6.14
CA ASN A 207 11.99 16.31 7.13
C ASN A 207 11.39 17.72 7.07
N MET A 208 11.17 18.26 5.87
CA MET A 208 10.49 19.56 5.70
C MET A 208 9.09 19.52 6.30
N ALA A 209 8.32 18.46 6.04
CA ALA A 209 6.98 18.30 6.58
C ALA A 209 6.95 18.16 8.11
N LEU A 210 7.89 17.41 8.70
CA LEU A 210 8.01 17.26 10.15
C LEU A 210 8.46 18.56 10.85
N ALA A 211 9.20 19.42 10.15
CA ALA A 211 9.63 20.73 10.67
C ALA A 211 8.53 21.80 10.64
N LEU A 212 7.41 21.56 9.95
CA LEU A 212 6.30 22.51 9.91
C LEU A 212 5.70 22.67 11.31
N GLN A 213 5.80 23.90 11.83
CA GLN A 213 5.08 24.31 13.04
C GLN A 213 3.57 24.16 12.77
N GLU A 214 2.78 23.75 13.76
CA GLU A 214 1.31 23.59 13.64
C GLU A 214 0.78 22.41 12.82
N VAL A 215 1.60 21.48 12.30
CA VAL A 215 1.10 20.13 11.99
C VAL A 215 0.85 19.43 13.32
N ASN A 216 -0.26 19.79 13.97
CA ASN A 216 -0.66 19.26 15.26
C ASN A 216 -1.41 17.93 15.11
N ASP A 217 -1.74 17.53 13.89
CA ASP A 217 -2.32 16.21 13.62
C ASP A 217 -1.26 15.11 13.81
N PRO A 218 -1.39 14.26 14.85
CA PRO A 218 -0.48 13.14 15.10
C PRO A 218 -0.43 12.15 13.94
N ASN A 219 -1.55 11.96 13.21
CA ASN A 219 -1.63 10.99 12.12
C ASN A 219 -0.76 11.42 10.94
N ILE A 220 -0.79 12.69 10.58
CA ILE A 220 0.04 13.22 9.48
C ILE A 220 1.51 13.14 9.84
N LYS A 221 1.88 13.47 11.08
CA LYS A 221 3.25 13.29 11.56
C LYS A 221 3.69 11.83 11.54
N ALA A 222 2.84 10.93 12.02
CA ALA A 222 3.14 9.50 12.00
C ALA A 222 3.41 8.99 10.58
N LYS A 223 2.64 9.45 9.57
CA LYS A 223 2.89 9.12 8.16
C LYS A 223 4.29 9.54 7.70
N PHE A 224 4.76 10.73 8.05
CA PHE A 224 6.11 11.16 7.65
C PHE A 224 7.24 10.40 8.36
N TYR A 225 7.05 10.04 9.63
CA TYR A 225 7.95 9.11 10.31
C TYR A 225 7.98 7.75 9.61
N ALA A 226 6.82 7.17 9.30
CA ALA A 226 6.71 5.90 8.58
C ALA A 226 7.37 5.97 7.19
N ILE A 227 7.16 7.05 6.43
CA ILE A 227 7.81 7.27 5.12
C ILE A 227 9.34 7.30 5.27
N LYS A 228 9.88 8.00 6.27
CA LYS A 228 11.33 8.02 6.53
C LYS A 228 11.86 6.62 6.88
N ILE A 229 11.19 5.92 7.79
CA ILE A 229 11.56 4.57 8.22
C ILE A 229 11.63 3.64 7.01
N PHE A 230 10.54 3.60 6.23
CA PHE A 230 10.45 2.80 5.01
C PHE A 230 11.54 3.15 3.99
N THR A 231 11.77 4.44 3.76
CA THR A 231 12.79 4.90 2.80
C THR A 231 14.20 4.53 3.25
N TYR A 232 14.51 4.59 4.55
CA TYR A 232 15.80 4.13 5.07
C TYR A 232 15.96 2.61 4.95
N MET A 233 14.91 1.83 5.17
CA MET A 233 14.93 0.39 4.95
C MET A 233 15.17 0.04 3.48
N TRP A 234 14.49 0.75 2.57
CA TRP A 234 14.69 0.62 1.12
C TRP A 234 16.14 0.90 0.70
N LEU A 235 16.73 1.94 1.31
CA LEU A 235 18.14 2.31 1.11
C LEU A 235 19.14 1.39 1.85
N LYS A 236 18.68 0.29 2.45
CA LYS A 236 19.49 -0.65 3.25
C LYS A 236 20.25 0.04 4.38
N GLN A 237 19.63 1.02 5.03
CA GLN A 237 20.15 1.77 6.18
C GLN A 237 19.31 1.49 7.44
N PRO A 238 19.27 0.24 7.94
CA PRO A 238 18.36 -0.17 9.01
C PRO A 238 18.63 0.56 10.33
N GLN A 239 19.89 0.92 10.63
CA GLN A 239 20.20 1.71 11.83
C GLN A 239 19.51 3.08 11.81
N LYS A 240 19.51 3.79 10.66
CA LYS A 240 18.82 5.08 10.55
C LYS A 240 17.31 4.92 10.65
N ALA A 241 16.75 3.83 10.11
CA ALA A 241 15.34 3.50 10.28
C ALA A 241 14.99 3.27 11.76
N LEU A 242 15.86 2.55 12.49
CA LEU A 242 15.70 2.31 13.92
C LEU A 242 15.77 3.61 14.74
N ASP A 243 16.71 4.50 14.43
CA ASP A 243 16.85 5.81 15.09
C ASP A 243 15.58 6.65 14.94
N VAL A 244 15.04 6.73 13.71
CA VAL A 244 13.79 7.44 13.40
C VAL A 244 12.59 6.79 14.10
N THR A 245 12.57 5.46 14.19
CA THR A 245 11.50 4.73 14.89
C THR A 245 11.52 5.03 16.39
N ASN A 246 12.71 5.04 17.01
CA ASN A 246 12.88 5.41 18.41
C ASN A 246 12.50 6.89 18.66
N GLU A 247 12.86 7.79 17.74
CA GLU A 247 12.42 9.19 17.78
C GLU A 247 10.88 9.31 17.78
N ALA A 248 10.20 8.55 16.90
CA ALA A 248 8.75 8.53 16.82
C ALA A 248 8.09 7.97 18.10
N LEU A 249 8.61 6.88 18.67
CA LEU A 249 8.13 6.29 19.92
C LEU A 249 8.31 7.23 21.12
N ALA A 250 9.42 7.98 21.16
CA ALA A 250 9.70 8.97 22.19
C ALA A 250 8.83 10.25 22.06
N ASN A 251 8.23 10.48 20.89
CA ASN A 251 7.45 11.68 20.63
C ASN A 251 6.16 11.71 21.48
N THR A 252 6.05 12.70 22.36
CA THR A 252 4.92 12.84 23.29
C THR A 252 3.59 13.16 22.60
N ARG A 253 3.61 13.56 21.33
CA ARG A 253 2.40 13.84 20.54
C ARG A 253 1.88 12.61 19.79
N LEU A 254 2.64 11.52 19.70
CA LEU A 254 2.29 10.31 18.96
C LEU A 254 1.81 9.21 19.90
N LYS A 255 0.93 9.51 20.87
CA LYS A 255 0.51 8.57 21.91
C LYS A 255 -0.76 7.77 21.60
N ASP A 256 -1.31 7.95 20.41
CA ASP A 256 -2.40 7.09 19.95
C ASP A 256 -1.95 5.61 19.97
N PRO A 257 -2.75 4.71 20.58
CA PRO A 257 -2.40 3.29 20.71
C PRO A 257 -2.08 2.60 19.39
N ASN A 258 -2.84 2.87 18.33
CA ASN A 258 -2.62 2.26 17.02
C ASN A 258 -1.34 2.79 16.38
N ILE A 259 -1.10 4.11 16.45
CA ILE A 259 0.16 4.70 15.99
C ILE A 259 1.37 4.07 16.71
N GLN A 260 1.29 3.91 18.03
CA GLN A 260 2.36 3.28 18.81
C GLN A 260 2.56 1.82 18.41
N ALA A 261 1.49 1.04 18.22
CA ALA A 261 1.57 -0.35 17.77
C ALA A 261 2.29 -0.46 16.42
N HIS A 262 1.98 0.40 15.45
CA HIS A 262 2.69 0.47 14.17
C HIS A 262 4.17 0.81 14.33
N PHE A 263 4.56 1.70 15.24
CA PHE A 263 5.98 1.99 15.47
C PHE A 263 6.72 0.85 16.18
N PHE A 264 6.08 0.13 17.11
CA PHE A 264 6.66 -1.08 17.70
C PHE A 264 6.80 -2.20 16.67
N GLN A 265 5.82 -2.35 15.76
CA GLN A 265 5.90 -3.28 14.64
C GLN A 265 7.08 -2.95 13.72
N ASN A 266 7.20 -1.70 13.28
CA ASN A 266 8.35 -1.25 12.48
C ASN A 266 9.67 -1.53 13.22
N LYS A 267 9.73 -1.24 14.53
CA LYS A 267 10.92 -1.51 15.34
C LYS A 267 11.30 -2.99 15.33
N ALA A 268 10.33 -3.88 15.55
CA ALA A 268 10.56 -5.32 15.55
C ALA A 268 11.07 -5.81 14.18
N ASP A 269 10.48 -5.32 13.08
CA ASP A 269 10.89 -5.71 11.72
C ASP A 269 12.29 -5.21 11.34
N ILE A 270 12.64 -3.98 11.76
CA ILE A 270 14.00 -3.43 11.57
C ILE A 270 15.02 -4.26 12.34
N LEU A 271 14.73 -4.60 13.60
CA LEU A 271 15.62 -5.41 14.45
C LEU A 271 15.77 -6.82 13.90
N ASN A 272 14.69 -7.43 13.41
CA ASN A 272 14.74 -8.70 12.69
C ASN A 272 15.64 -8.62 11.44
N THR A 273 15.55 -7.54 10.67
CA THR A 273 16.42 -7.31 9.51
C THR A 273 17.90 -7.16 9.90
N MET A 274 18.15 -6.64 11.10
CA MET A 274 19.49 -6.51 11.68
C MET A 274 19.97 -7.79 12.39
N ALA A 275 19.18 -8.88 12.34
CA ALA A 275 19.42 -10.12 13.08
C ALA A 275 19.51 -9.96 14.60
N GLN A 276 18.89 -8.92 15.16
CA GLN A 276 18.76 -8.64 16.59
C GLN A 276 17.42 -9.21 17.10
N TYR A 277 17.33 -10.54 17.13
CA TYR A 277 16.05 -11.25 17.30
C TYR A 277 15.49 -11.12 18.71
N GLU A 278 16.33 -11.12 19.74
CA GLU A 278 15.91 -10.92 21.13
C GLU A 278 15.30 -9.53 21.35
N GLU A 279 15.92 -8.48 20.81
CA GLU A 279 15.38 -7.12 20.87
C GLU A 279 14.12 -6.96 20.00
N ALA A 280 14.03 -7.69 18.89
CA ALA A 280 12.82 -7.72 18.06
C ALA A 280 11.64 -8.32 18.82
N LEU A 281 11.86 -9.41 19.58
CA LEU A 281 10.87 -10.00 20.47
C LEU A 281 10.42 -8.99 21.54
N GLU A 282 11.36 -8.30 22.19
CA GLU A 282 11.04 -7.28 23.19
C GLU A 282 10.20 -6.13 22.60
N ALA A 283 10.55 -5.67 21.40
CA ALA A 283 9.80 -4.63 20.70
C ALA A 283 8.38 -5.08 20.35
N ALA A 284 8.22 -6.31 19.86
CA ALA A 284 6.92 -6.85 19.53
C ALA A 284 6.04 -7.09 20.77
N ASP A 285 6.61 -7.61 21.86
CA ASP A 285 5.92 -7.77 23.15
C ASP A 285 5.46 -6.42 23.72
N LYS A 286 6.28 -5.36 23.59
CA LYS A 286 5.89 -4.00 23.97
C LYS A 286 4.71 -3.48 23.13
N GLY A 287 4.66 -3.79 21.85
CA GLY A 287 3.54 -3.43 20.97
C GLY A 287 2.25 -4.18 21.34
N LEU A 288 2.34 -5.49 21.53
CA LEU A 288 1.20 -6.35 21.92
C LEU A 288 0.68 -6.01 23.32
N GLY A 289 1.55 -5.51 24.22
CA GLY A 289 1.18 -5.04 25.55
C GLY A 289 0.31 -3.77 25.57
N ILE A 290 0.08 -3.11 24.43
CA ILE A 290 -0.79 -1.94 24.35
C ILE A 290 -2.26 -2.41 24.29
N THR A 291 -3.00 -2.19 25.38
CA THR A 291 -4.34 -2.76 25.57
C THR A 291 -5.40 -2.19 24.61
N GLU A 292 -5.29 -0.91 24.24
CA GLU A 292 -6.30 -0.14 23.50
C GLU A 292 -6.16 -0.24 21.97
N VAL A 293 -5.25 -1.06 21.45
CA VAL A 293 -5.09 -1.27 20.01
C VAL A 293 -6.31 -2.01 19.45
N ASN A 294 -6.92 -1.45 18.42
CA ASN A 294 -8.04 -2.02 17.67
C ASN A 294 -7.73 -2.19 16.17
N ASP A 295 -6.47 -2.00 15.77
CA ASP A 295 -5.97 -2.28 14.43
C ASP A 295 -5.47 -3.74 14.34
N GLU A 296 -6.31 -4.64 13.83
CA GLU A 296 -5.98 -6.07 13.66
C GLU A 296 -4.74 -6.28 12.79
N PHE A 297 -4.52 -5.41 11.81
CA PHE A 297 -3.37 -5.52 10.93
C PHE A 297 -2.08 -5.23 11.70
N ALA A 298 -2.06 -4.17 12.52
CA ALA A 298 -0.91 -3.89 13.38
C ALA A 298 -0.61 -5.04 14.36
N ILE A 299 -1.64 -5.59 14.99
CA ILE A 299 -1.53 -6.71 15.94
C ILE A 299 -0.99 -7.97 15.25
N SER A 300 -1.57 -8.33 14.10
CA SER A 300 -1.13 -9.51 13.35
C SER A 300 0.33 -9.40 12.88
N LYS A 301 0.78 -8.21 12.50
CA LYS A 301 2.17 -7.96 12.13
C LYS A 301 3.12 -8.09 13.32
N LEU A 302 2.76 -7.61 14.51
CA LEU A 302 3.56 -7.83 15.72
C LEU A 302 3.75 -9.32 16.03
N TYR A 303 2.67 -10.11 15.93
CA TYR A 303 2.75 -11.57 16.06
C TYR A 303 3.65 -12.20 14.98
N ALA A 304 3.52 -11.77 13.72
CA ALA A 304 4.39 -12.23 12.63
C ALA A 304 5.87 -11.92 12.89
N SER A 305 6.20 -10.73 13.41
CA SER A 305 7.57 -10.35 13.78
C SER A 305 8.12 -11.26 14.88
N LYS A 306 7.30 -11.64 15.88
CA LYS A 306 7.70 -12.61 16.93
C LYS A 306 7.95 -14.00 16.37
N ILE A 307 7.06 -14.48 15.51
CA ILE A 307 7.19 -15.79 14.84
C ILE A 307 8.51 -15.82 14.06
N TYR A 308 8.78 -14.79 13.26
CA TYR A 308 10.01 -14.68 12.49
C TYR A 308 11.27 -14.68 13.38
N ALA A 309 11.26 -13.92 14.48
CA ALA A 309 12.38 -13.90 15.43
C ALA A 309 12.65 -15.29 16.03
N TYR A 310 11.60 -15.98 16.51
CA TYR A 310 11.76 -17.33 17.06
C TYR A 310 12.22 -18.37 16.03
N MET A 311 11.75 -18.27 14.78
CA MET A 311 12.21 -19.15 13.70
C MET A 311 13.68 -18.96 13.39
N ASN A 312 14.18 -17.73 13.39
CA ASN A 312 15.60 -17.45 13.19
C ASN A 312 16.47 -17.86 14.39
N LEU A 313 15.92 -17.79 15.60
CA LEU A 313 16.55 -18.35 16.81
C LEU A 313 16.48 -19.90 16.88
N LYS A 314 15.92 -20.56 15.84
CA LYS A 314 15.71 -22.02 15.78
C LYS A 314 14.83 -22.55 16.92
N GLN A 315 13.89 -21.74 17.39
CA GLN A 315 12.94 -22.05 18.46
C GLN A 315 11.53 -22.29 17.89
N SER A 316 11.40 -23.22 16.94
CA SER A 316 10.14 -23.50 16.22
C SER A 316 8.95 -23.82 17.13
N LYS A 317 9.18 -24.47 18.29
CA LYS A 317 8.11 -24.71 19.28
C LYS A 317 7.53 -23.41 19.83
N LYS A 318 8.37 -22.44 20.18
CA LYS A 318 7.89 -21.13 20.65
C LYS A 318 7.21 -20.35 19.54
N ALA A 319 7.67 -20.46 18.29
CA ALA A 319 6.99 -19.87 17.16
C ALA A 319 5.56 -20.45 16.99
N LEU A 320 5.38 -21.76 17.19
CA LEU A 320 4.05 -22.39 17.20
C LEU A 320 3.19 -21.91 18.37
N ASP A 321 3.76 -21.75 19.57
CA ASP A 321 3.04 -21.22 20.74
C ASP A 321 2.51 -19.80 20.46
N VAL A 322 3.33 -18.94 19.82
CA VAL A 322 2.92 -17.59 19.41
C VAL A 322 1.80 -17.62 18.35
N ILE A 323 1.83 -18.57 17.42
CA ILE A 323 0.74 -18.71 16.45
C ILE A 323 -0.57 -19.14 17.12
N ILE A 324 -0.50 -20.03 18.11
CA ILE A 324 -1.68 -20.42 18.88
C ILE A 324 -2.22 -19.21 19.64
N GLU A 325 -1.35 -18.44 20.30
CA GLU A 325 -1.72 -17.19 20.97
C GLU A 325 -2.43 -16.22 20.01
N ALA A 326 -1.90 -16.03 18.79
CA ALA A 326 -2.51 -15.17 17.79
C ALA A 326 -3.88 -15.67 17.29
N LEU A 327 -4.04 -16.99 17.11
CA LEU A 327 -5.31 -17.59 16.70
C LEU A 327 -6.37 -17.53 17.81
N ASP A 328 -5.95 -17.48 19.07
CA ASP A 328 -6.83 -17.37 20.24
C ASP A 328 -7.09 -15.90 20.65
N ASP A 329 -6.38 -14.93 20.06
CA ASP A 329 -6.58 -13.51 20.35
C ASP A 329 -7.91 -13.02 19.78
N SER A 330 -8.82 -12.65 20.69
CA SER A 330 -10.15 -12.10 20.35
C SER A 330 -10.11 -10.83 19.49
N LYS A 331 -8.96 -10.13 19.42
CA LYS A 331 -8.76 -8.97 18.56
C LYS A 331 -8.50 -9.35 17.11
N LEU A 332 -8.20 -10.61 16.80
CA LEU A 332 -7.91 -11.09 15.45
C LEU A 332 -9.08 -11.92 14.92
N HIS A 333 -10.02 -11.23 14.26
CA HIS A 333 -11.23 -11.85 13.73
C HIS A 333 -11.33 -11.78 12.20
N ASP A 334 -10.46 -11.02 11.52
CA ASP A 334 -10.36 -11.05 10.06
C ASP A 334 -10.00 -12.47 9.56
N PRO A 335 -10.84 -13.09 8.71
CA PRO A 335 -10.62 -14.44 8.20
C PRO A 335 -9.32 -14.61 7.40
N ASN A 336 -8.90 -13.59 6.64
CA ASN A 336 -7.64 -13.62 5.90
C ASN A 336 -6.43 -13.56 6.86
N ILE A 337 -6.52 -12.77 7.93
CA ILE A 337 -5.48 -12.74 8.97
C ILE A 337 -5.36 -14.11 9.65
N GLN A 338 -6.47 -14.73 10.02
CA GLN A 338 -6.45 -16.07 10.61
C GLN A 338 -5.87 -17.12 9.65
N ALA A 339 -6.22 -17.06 8.36
CA ALA A 339 -5.68 -17.94 7.33
C ALA A 339 -4.16 -17.81 7.19
N HIS A 340 -3.59 -16.60 7.30
CA HIS A 340 -2.14 -16.38 7.34
C HIS A 340 -1.47 -17.12 8.52
N PHE A 341 -2.10 -17.14 9.70
CA PHE A 341 -1.57 -17.88 10.85
C PHE A 341 -1.65 -19.39 10.65
N PHE A 342 -2.72 -19.92 10.05
CA PHE A 342 -2.78 -21.34 9.65
C PHE A 342 -1.69 -21.69 8.65
N GLN A 343 -1.45 -20.82 7.67
CA GLN A 343 -0.42 -20.99 6.67
C GLN A 343 0.98 -21.06 7.29
N ASN A 344 1.34 -20.10 8.15
CA ASN A 344 2.61 -20.11 8.89
C ASN A 344 2.75 -21.35 9.78
N LYS A 345 1.65 -21.78 10.43
CA LYS A 345 1.67 -22.98 11.28
C LYS A 345 1.94 -24.25 10.47
N ALA A 346 1.35 -24.38 9.29
CA ALA A 346 1.58 -25.51 8.40
C ALA A 346 3.05 -25.55 7.93
N ASP A 347 3.61 -24.40 7.54
CA ASP A 347 5.01 -24.27 7.11
C ASP A 347 6.01 -24.71 8.20
N ILE A 348 5.81 -24.21 9.43
CA ILE A 348 6.66 -24.56 10.57
C ILE A 348 6.53 -26.06 10.88
N LEU A 349 5.34 -26.63 10.80
CA LEU A 349 5.13 -28.07 11.03
C LEU A 349 5.79 -28.93 9.94
N ASN A 350 5.76 -28.53 8.68
CA ASN A 350 6.52 -29.20 7.60
C ASN A 350 8.03 -29.14 7.87
N THR A 351 8.54 -27.97 8.27
CA THR A 351 9.95 -27.80 8.63
C THR A 351 10.36 -28.68 9.82
N MET A 352 9.43 -28.96 10.73
CA MET A 352 9.61 -29.86 11.87
C MET A 352 9.33 -31.34 11.54
N GLU A 353 9.11 -31.69 10.27
CA GLU A 353 8.80 -33.04 9.78
C GLU A 353 7.52 -33.64 10.43
N GLN A 354 6.59 -32.77 10.88
CA GLN A 354 5.29 -33.16 11.44
C GLN A 354 4.19 -33.08 10.37
N TYR A 355 4.37 -33.85 9.29
CA TYR A 355 3.59 -33.71 8.06
C TYR A 355 2.09 -33.97 8.23
N GLU A 356 1.66 -34.96 9.03
CA GLU A 356 0.23 -35.20 9.26
C GLU A 356 -0.46 -33.99 9.89
N LYS A 357 0.20 -33.35 10.86
CA LYS A 357 -0.31 -32.14 11.52
C LYS A 357 -0.29 -30.95 10.58
N ALA A 358 0.76 -30.80 9.77
CA ALA A 358 0.85 -29.73 8.79
C ALA A 358 -0.30 -29.82 7.77
N ARG A 359 -0.57 -31.03 7.25
CA ARG A 359 -1.70 -31.31 6.36
C ARG A 359 -3.05 -30.95 6.99
N GLU A 360 -3.27 -31.34 8.25
CA GLU A 360 -4.51 -31.03 8.98
C GLU A 360 -4.67 -29.51 9.21
N VAL A 361 -3.60 -28.83 9.61
CA VAL A 361 -3.59 -27.38 9.81
C VAL A 361 -3.88 -26.64 8.49
N ALA A 362 -3.27 -27.07 7.38
CA ALA A 362 -3.55 -26.50 6.08
C ALA A 362 -5.01 -26.74 5.65
N ASP A 363 -5.56 -27.94 5.89
CA ASP A 363 -6.97 -28.25 5.67
C ASP A 363 -7.91 -27.35 6.50
N ASN A 364 -7.53 -26.99 7.72
CA ASN A 364 -8.30 -26.07 8.55
C ASN A 364 -8.24 -24.64 8.02
N GLY A 365 -7.07 -24.16 7.58
CA GLY A 365 -6.93 -22.87 6.92
C GLY A 365 -7.76 -22.75 5.63
N LEU A 366 -7.81 -23.83 4.83
CA LEU A 366 -8.60 -23.89 3.59
C LEU A 366 -10.13 -23.89 3.83
N LYS A 367 -10.60 -24.19 5.06
CA LYS A 367 -12.02 -24.19 5.43
C LYS A 367 -12.52 -22.84 5.92
N VAL A 368 -11.64 -21.84 6.05
CA VAL A 368 -12.03 -20.48 6.46
C VAL A 368 -12.99 -19.91 5.41
N SER A 369 -14.26 -19.74 5.81
CA SER A 369 -15.40 -19.55 4.90
C SER A 369 -15.39 -18.24 4.09
N GLU A 370 -14.51 -17.31 4.46
CA GLU A 370 -14.40 -15.97 3.89
C GLU A 370 -12.97 -15.65 3.40
N LEU A 371 -12.14 -16.68 3.18
CA LEU A 371 -10.81 -16.50 2.62
C LEU A 371 -10.91 -15.96 1.20
N THR A 372 -10.49 -14.70 1.03
CA THR A 372 -10.49 -13.98 -0.25
C THR A 372 -9.08 -13.73 -0.75
N ASP A 373 -8.08 -13.73 0.15
CA ASP A 373 -6.68 -13.61 -0.24
C ASP A 373 -6.18 -14.85 -1.00
N GLN A 374 -5.99 -14.66 -2.31
CA GLN A 374 -5.56 -15.72 -3.21
C GLN A 374 -4.13 -16.19 -2.91
N ASN A 375 -3.27 -15.32 -2.39
CA ASN A 375 -1.89 -15.70 -2.09
C ASN A 375 -1.84 -16.66 -0.90
N THR A 376 -2.55 -16.35 0.20
CA THR A 376 -2.69 -17.24 1.35
C THR A 376 -3.34 -18.56 0.97
N LEU A 377 -4.40 -18.51 0.15
CA LEU A 377 -5.05 -19.73 -0.35
C LEU A 377 -4.06 -20.65 -1.08
N LYS A 378 -3.26 -20.09 -2.00
CA LYS A 378 -2.26 -20.85 -2.77
C LYS A 378 -1.15 -21.39 -1.87
N LEU A 379 -0.66 -20.60 -0.91
CA LEU A 379 0.33 -21.06 0.06
C LEU A 379 -0.21 -22.20 0.94
N LEU A 380 -1.46 -22.15 1.37
CA LEU A 380 -2.10 -23.26 2.11
C LEU A 380 -2.14 -24.55 1.27
N TYR A 381 -2.52 -24.47 -0.01
CA TYR A 381 -2.45 -25.61 -0.92
C TYR A 381 -1.02 -26.12 -1.09
N LEU A 382 -0.05 -25.22 -1.19
CA LEU A 382 1.36 -25.57 -1.33
C LEU A 382 1.88 -26.34 -0.11
N HIS A 383 1.69 -25.81 1.10
CA HIS A 383 2.13 -26.49 2.33
C HIS A 383 1.39 -27.81 2.56
N LYS A 384 0.11 -27.90 2.16
CA LYS A 384 -0.64 -29.15 2.18
C LYS A 384 -0.05 -30.18 1.23
N ALA A 385 0.24 -29.80 -0.01
CA ALA A 385 0.81 -30.68 -1.02
C ALA A 385 2.22 -31.15 -0.62
N ASP A 386 3.02 -30.25 -0.04
CA ASP A 386 4.34 -30.53 0.53
C ASP A 386 4.26 -31.54 1.69
N ALA A 387 3.27 -31.40 2.58
CA ALA A 387 3.03 -32.40 3.61
C ALA A 387 2.64 -33.77 3.01
N GLN A 388 1.79 -33.77 1.98
CA GLN A 388 1.29 -35.01 1.35
C GLN A 388 2.37 -35.76 0.59
N ILE A 389 3.26 -35.07 -0.13
CA ILE A 389 4.38 -35.74 -0.82
C ILE A 389 5.33 -36.40 0.19
N ASN A 390 5.64 -35.74 1.31
CA ASN A 390 6.48 -36.30 2.37
C ASN A 390 5.80 -37.46 3.13
N LEU A 391 4.46 -37.57 3.06
CA LEU A 391 3.68 -38.71 3.55
C LEU A 391 3.51 -39.82 2.50
N ALA A 392 4.15 -39.71 1.33
CA ALA A 392 3.97 -40.59 0.18
C ALA A 392 2.51 -40.69 -0.33
N GLN A 393 1.70 -39.65 -0.09
CA GLN A 393 0.31 -39.53 -0.56
C GLN A 393 0.26 -38.85 -1.93
N TYR A 394 0.95 -39.44 -2.91
CA TYR A 394 1.20 -38.80 -4.21
C TYR A 394 -0.08 -38.47 -5.01
N PRO A 395 -1.10 -39.34 -5.11
CA PRO A 395 -2.34 -38.99 -5.82
C PRO A 395 -3.07 -37.80 -5.19
N GLU A 396 -3.11 -37.72 -3.85
CA GLU A 396 -3.74 -36.63 -3.12
C GLU A 396 -2.93 -35.34 -3.19
N ALA A 397 -1.59 -35.44 -3.23
CA ALA A 397 -0.69 -34.32 -3.46
C ALA A 397 -0.91 -33.72 -4.85
N LEU A 398 -0.96 -34.55 -5.91
CA LEU A 398 -1.26 -34.11 -7.27
C LEU A 398 -2.61 -33.39 -7.37
N ALA A 399 -3.67 -33.96 -6.79
CA ALA A 399 -4.98 -33.32 -6.75
C ALA A 399 -4.99 -31.99 -5.97
N THR A 400 -4.13 -31.85 -4.96
CA THR A 400 -3.96 -30.61 -4.18
C THR A 400 -3.17 -29.57 -4.98
N VAL A 401 -2.13 -29.98 -5.70
CA VAL A 401 -1.38 -29.13 -6.63
C VAL A 401 -2.30 -28.58 -7.72
N GLU A 402 -3.15 -29.40 -8.33
CA GLU A 402 -4.11 -28.96 -9.35
C GLU A 402 -5.06 -27.88 -8.82
N LYS A 403 -5.56 -28.04 -7.59
CA LYS A 403 -6.40 -27.03 -6.93
C LYS A 403 -5.64 -25.74 -6.63
N GLY A 404 -4.38 -25.85 -6.20
CA GLY A 404 -3.52 -24.71 -5.92
C GLY A 404 -3.12 -23.92 -7.17
N LEU A 405 -2.89 -24.61 -8.29
CA LEU A 405 -2.57 -23.99 -9.58
C LEU A 405 -3.78 -23.28 -10.20
N GLY A 406 -5.00 -23.83 -10.08
CA GLY A 406 -6.24 -23.17 -10.50
C GLY A 406 -6.13 -22.40 -11.84
N ASN A 407 -6.65 -21.17 -11.89
CA ASN A 407 -6.39 -20.24 -13.00
C ASN A 407 -5.00 -19.60 -12.83
N SER A 408 -4.02 -20.11 -13.58
CA SER A 408 -2.58 -19.80 -13.46
C SER A 408 -2.20 -18.33 -13.74
N GLU A 409 -3.04 -17.56 -14.43
CA GLU A 409 -2.76 -16.16 -14.83
C GLU A 409 -2.51 -15.19 -13.64
N SER A 410 -2.79 -15.62 -12.41
CA SER A 410 -2.67 -14.81 -11.19
C SER A 410 -1.63 -15.31 -10.19
N ILE A 411 -0.81 -16.32 -10.54
CA ILE A 411 0.17 -16.92 -9.62
C ILE A 411 1.54 -16.27 -9.85
N ASP A 412 2.22 -15.94 -8.75
CA ASP A 412 3.64 -15.59 -8.78
C ASP A 412 4.47 -16.73 -9.41
N PRO A 413 5.34 -16.46 -10.40
CA PRO A 413 6.11 -17.51 -11.09
C PRO A 413 6.92 -18.42 -10.16
N ASN A 414 7.47 -17.91 -9.04
CA ASN A 414 8.21 -18.75 -8.10
C ASN A 414 7.26 -19.68 -7.33
N MET A 415 6.10 -19.19 -6.92
CA MET A 415 5.07 -20.02 -6.30
C MET A 415 4.56 -21.11 -7.26
N GLN A 416 4.35 -20.76 -8.53
CA GLN A 416 3.97 -21.70 -9.57
C GLN A 416 5.06 -22.77 -9.78
N ALA A 417 6.34 -22.37 -9.80
CA ALA A 417 7.48 -23.28 -9.87
C ALA A 417 7.50 -24.29 -8.72
N LYS A 418 7.13 -23.88 -7.49
CA LYS A 418 7.03 -24.79 -6.33
C LYS A 418 5.95 -25.86 -6.51
N PHE A 419 4.80 -25.51 -7.08
CA PHE A 419 3.77 -26.49 -7.44
C PHE A 419 4.26 -27.48 -8.51
N HIS A 420 4.96 -26.99 -9.54
CA HIS A 420 5.56 -27.85 -10.57
C HIS A 420 6.62 -28.80 -10.01
N TRP A 421 7.42 -28.34 -9.05
CA TRP A 421 8.38 -29.19 -8.35
C TRP A 421 7.69 -30.30 -7.57
N ILE A 422 6.66 -30.00 -6.76
CA ILE A 422 5.90 -31.03 -6.04
C ILE A 422 5.28 -32.03 -7.02
N LYS A 423 4.72 -31.55 -8.13
CA LYS A 423 4.17 -32.41 -9.18
C LYS A 423 5.23 -33.34 -9.78
N ALA A 424 6.39 -32.80 -10.15
CA ALA A 424 7.51 -33.56 -10.69
C ALA A 424 7.99 -34.63 -9.70
N SER A 425 8.15 -34.26 -8.43
CA SER A 425 8.57 -35.18 -7.37
C SER A 425 7.54 -36.27 -7.10
N CYS A 426 6.23 -35.98 -7.17
CA CYS A 426 5.19 -37.01 -7.06
C CYS A 426 5.30 -38.05 -8.17
N HIS A 427 5.41 -37.61 -9.44
CA HIS A 427 5.56 -38.51 -10.58
C HIS A 427 6.86 -39.33 -10.50
N ASN A 428 7.96 -38.72 -10.07
CA ASN A 428 9.24 -39.40 -9.94
C ASN A 428 9.18 -40.54 -8.90
N ASN A 429 8.60 -40.27 -7.74
CA ASN A 429 8.39 -41.29 -6.70
C ASN A 429 7.36 -42.38 -7.08
N GLN A 430 6.62 -42.19 -8.17
CA GLN A 430 5.71 -43.19 -8.76
C GLN A 430 6.33 -43.89 -9.98
N ASP A 431 7.62 -43.70 -10.25
CA ASP A 431 8.34 -44.20 -11.42
C ASP A 431 7.77 -43.72 -12.77
N GLN A 432 7.02 -42.61 -12.75
CA GLN A 432 6.45 -41.92 -13.92
C GLN A 432 7.43 -40.86 -14.41
N TYR A 433 8.61 -41.30 -14.84
CA TYR A 433 9.71 -40.40 -15.19
C TYR A 433 9.43 -39.46 -16.37
N PRO A 434 8.69 -39.84 -17.44
CA PRO A 434 8.30 -38.90 -18.49
C PRO A 434 7.46 -37.72 -17.97
N GLU A 435 6.46 -38.00 -17.13
CA GLU A 435 5.58 -37.01 -16.52
C GLU A 435 6.32 -36.14 -15.50
N ALA A 436 7.27 -36.73 -14.76
CA ALA A 436 8.16 -36.00 -13.87
C ALA A 436 9.03 -34.98 -14.64
N LEU A 437 9.60 -35.42 -15.76
CA LEU A 437 10.41 -34.56 -16.64
C LEU A 437 9.58 -33.43 -17.26
N GLU A 438 8.36 -33.72 -17.72
CA GLU A 438 7.43 -32.71 -18.23
C GLU A 438 7.11 -31.66 -17.18
N ALA A 439 6.74 -32.08 -15.97
CA ALA A 439 6.43 -31.17 -14.86
C ALA A 439 7.64 -30.31 -14.45
N ALA A 440 8.85 -30.89 -14.43
CA ALA A 440 10.07 -30.16 -14.12
C ALA A 440 10.40 -29.09 -15.18
N ASN A 441 10.30 -29.44 -16.47
CA ASN A 441 10.51 -28.47 -17.56
C ASN A 441 9.46 -27.36 -17.52
N ALA A 442 8.19 -27.69 -17.27
CA ALA A 442 7.13 -26.69 -17.14
C ALA A 442 7.41 -25.64 -16.05
N GLY A 443 8.04 -26.04 -14.94
CA GLY A 443 8.50 -25.11 -13.90
C GLY A 443 9.70 -24.25 -14.33
N LEU A 444 10.68 -24.85 -15.03
CA LEU A 444 11.89 -24.16 -15.50
C LEU A 444 11.62 -23.15 -16.63
N GLU A 445 10.57 -23.39 -17.42
CA GLU A 445 10.16 -22.53 -18.54
C GLU A 445 9.31 -21.32 -18.11
N LEU A 446 9.01 -21.18 -16.81
CA LEU A 446 8.20 -20.07 -16.29
C LEU A 446 8.92 -18.73 -16.46
N SER A 447 8.27 -17.83 -17.21
CA SER A 447 8.72 -16.45 -17.34
C SER A 447 8.67 -15.75 -15.98
N GLY A 448 9.82 -15.27 -15.50
CA GLY A 448 9.93 -14.57 -14.23
C GLY A 448 10.36 -15.44 -13.04
N LEU A 449 10.69 -16.72 -13.27
CA LEU A 449 11.37 -17.54 -12.25
C LEU A 449 12.70 -16.89 -11.86
N ASN A 450 12.84 -16.51 -10.59
CA ASN A 450 14.04 -15.86 -10.06
C ASN A 450 14.45 -16.33 -8.66
N ASP A 451 13.78 -17.35 -8.12
CA ASP A 451 14.15 -18.02 -6.88
C ASP A 451 15.21 -19.11 -7.17
N PRO A 452 16.48 -18.93 -6.72
CA PRO A 452 17.57 -19.86 -7.01
C PRO A 452 17.36 -21.26 -6.42
N ASP A 453 16.73 -21.35 -5.23
CA ASP A 453 16.52 -22.63 -4.53
C ASP A 453 15.54 -23.51 -5.31
N ILE A 454 14.38 -22.96 -5.69
CA ILE A 454 13.41 -23.73 -6.47
C ILE A 454 13.94 -24.06 -7.88
N HIS A 455 14.74 -23.19 -8.49
CA HIS A 455 15.38 -23.46 -9.77
C HIS A 455 16.27 -24.71 -9.70
N ALA A 456 17.12 -24.80 -8.68
CA ALA A 456 17.99 -25.97 -8.51
C ALA A 456 17.22 -27.23 -8.15
N ARG A 457 16.18 -27.12 -7.32
CA ARG A 457 15.28 -28.24 -7.00
C ARG A 457 14.62 -28.82 -8.26
N LEU A 458 14.17 -27.96 -9.18
CA LEU A 458 13.60 -28.36 -10.47
C LEU A 458 14.63 -29.01 -11.40
N LEU A 459 15.85 -28.47 -11.47
CA LEU A 459 16.95 -29.09 -12.23
C LEU A 459 17.34 -30.45 -11.65
N GLY A 460 17.37 -30.57 -10.33
CA GLY A 460 17.67 -31.81 -9.64
C GLY A 460 16.65 -32.92 -9.92
N ILE A 461 15.35 -32.60 -9.82
CA ILE A 461 14.30 -33.60 -10.12
C ILE A 461 14.26 -33.96 -11.62
N LYS A 462 14.57 -32.99 -12.50
CA LYS A 462 14.78 -33.22 -13.93
C LYS A 462 15.93 -34.19 -14.18
N ALA A 463 17.08 -34.01 -13.52
CA ALA A 463 18.23 -34.89 -13.64
C ALA A 463 17.89 -36.33 -13.21
N LEU A 464 17.18 -36.49 -12.08
CA LEU A 464 16.72 -37.80 -11.60
C LEU A 464 15.80 -38.49 -12.62
N ALA A 465 14.81 -37.77 -13.17
CA ALA A 465 13.93 -38.31 -14.20
C ALA A 465 14.70 -38.72 -15.48
N LEU A 466 15.63 -37.89 -15.96
CA LEU A 466 16.47 -38.17 -17.13
C LEU A 466 17.36 -39.40 -16.91
N HIS A 467 17.94 -39.54 -15.72
CA HIS A 467 18.75 -40.69 -15.35
C HIS A 467 17.96 -42.01 -15.47
N HIS A 468 16.77 -42.07 -14.87
CA HIS A 468 15.91 -43.25 -14.94
C HIS A 468 15.39 -43.55 -16.36
N LEU A 469 15.32 -42.54 -17.22
CA LEU A 469 15.02 -42.69 -18.65
C LEU A 469 16.24 -43.13 -19.50
N GLY A 470 17.42 -43.28 -18.89
CA GLY A 470 18.67 -43.66 -19.58
C GLY A 470 19.35 -42.51 -20.33
N ARG A 471 18.90 -41.26 -20.15
CA ARG A 471 19.44 -40.05 -20.81
C ARG A 471 20.56 -39.44 -19.95
N SER A 472 21.65 -40.19 -19.81
CA SER A 472 22.71 -39.92 -18.82
C SER A 472 23.46 -38.60 -19.08
N GLU A 473 23.72 -38.24 -20.34
CA GLU A 473 24.37 -36.97 -20.70
C GLU A 473 23.53 -35.76 -20.28
N GLU A 474 22.24 -35.75 -20.64
CA GLU A 474 21.32 -34.66 -20.27
C GLU A 474 21.06 -34.59 -18.75
N ALA A 475 21.09 -35.75 -18.07
CA ALA A 475 21.02 -35.78 -16.61
C ALA A 475 22.25 -35.11 -15.97
N LEU A 476 23.45 -35.34 -16.54
CA LEU A 476 24.70 -34.72 -16.09
C LEU A 476 24.72 -33.21 -16.35
N GLU A 477 24.18 -32.76 -17.48
CA GLU A 477 24.03 -31.33 -17.77
C GLU A 477 23.09 -30.66 -16.76
N ALA A 478 21.92 -31.25 -16.49
CA ALA A 478 20.94 -30.70 -15.57
C ALA A 478 21.47 -30.61 -14.13
N ILE A 479 22.18 -31.64 -13.66
CA ILE A 479 22.75 -31.63 -12.30
C ILE A 479 23.92 -30.66 -12.17
N THR A 480 24.75 -30.52 -13.21
CA THR A 480 25.85 -29.53 -13.24
C THR A 480 25.28 -28.12 -13.16
N ALA A 481 24.26 -27.82 -13.96
CA ALA A 481 23.56 -26.53 -13.91
C ALA A 481 22.93 -26.25 -12.53
N ALA A 482 22.44 -27.27 -11.82
CA ALA A 482 21.87 -27.09 -10.48
C ALA A 482 22.94 -26.68 -9.45
N ILE A 483 24.13 -27.24 -9.53
CA ILE A 483 25.24 -27.03 -8.57
C ILE A 483 25.97 -25.71 -8.83
N GLU A 484 25.99 -25.24 -10.08
CA GLU A 484 26.56 -23.94 -10.43
C GLU A 484 25.76 -22.75 -9.87
N ILE A 485 24.54 -22.97 -9.39
CA ILE A 485 23.73 -21.91 -8.78
C ILE A 485 24.33 -21.52 -7.41
N PRO A 486 24.77 -20.26 -7.23
CA PRO A 486 25.44 -19.82 -6.01
C PRO A 486 24.54 -19.92 -4.77
N ASN A 487 25.16 -20.21 -3.61
CA ASN A 487 24.53 -20.25 -2.28
C ASN A 487 23.49 -21.36 -2.06
N ILE A 488 23.52 -22.43 -2.87
CA ILE A 488 22.71 -23.63 -2.64
C ILE A 488 23.48 -24.59 -1.74
N THR A 489 22.83 -25.12 -0.71
CA THR A 489 23.43 -26.14 0.15
C THR A 489 23.17 -27.54 -0.43
N ASP A 490 24.05 -28.51 -0.15
CA ASP A 490 23.85 -29.93 -0.55
C ASP A 490 22.51 -30.52 -0.11
N ARG A 491 21.84 -29.87 0.84
CA ARG A 491 20.55 -30.30 1.39
C ARG A 491 19.33 -29.66 0.72
N ASP A 492 19.55 -28.62 -0.09
CA ASP A 492 18.53 -28.02 -0.96
C ASP A 492 18.36 -28.82 -2.25
N LEU A 493 19.37 -29.61 -2.58
CA LEU A 493 19.38 -30.61 -3.62
C LEU A 493 18.67 -31.89 -3.12
N HIS A 494 17.81 -32.50 -3.94
CA HIS A 494 17.22 -33.83 -3.71
C HIS A 494 18.29 -34.82 -3.18
N PRO A 495 18.00 -35.60 -2.10
CA PRO A 495 19.01 -36.42 -1.41
C PRO A 495 19.74 -37.43 -2.32
N ASP A 496 19.11 -37.83 -3.42
CA ASP A 496 19.70 -38.77 -4.39
C ASP A 496 20.66 -38.12 -5.41
N LEU A 497 20.86 -36.80 -5.40
CA LEU A 497 21.69 -36.10 -6.37
C LEU A 497 23.17 -36.45 -6.25
N ALA A 498 23.69 -36.62 -5.02
CA ALA A 498 25.06 -37.11 -4.82
C ALA A 498 25.26 -38.51 -5.43
N GLY A 499 24.26 -39.39 -5.31
CA GLY A 499 24.27 -40.71 -5.93
C GLY A 499 24.20 -40.66 -7.46
N ILE A 500 23.40 -39.74 -8.02
CA ILE A 500 23.32 -39.53 -9.48
C ILE A 500 24.64 -39.00 -10.05
N MET A 501 25.32 -38.08 -9.36
CA MET A 501 26.63 -37.57 -9.81
C MET A 501 27.67 -38.68 -9.88
N GLU A 502 27.77 -39.51 -8.83
CA GLU A 502 28.71 -40.65 -8.80
C GLU A 502 28.35 -41.71 -9.85
N MET A 503 27.07 -42.04 -10.02
CA MET A 503 26.62 -43.05 -10.97
C MET A 503 26.74 -42.59 -12.43
N CYS A 504 26.40 -41.33 -12.74
CA CYS A 504 26.55 -40.79 -14.10
C CYS A 504 28.02 -40.63 -14.48
N ALA A 505 28.89 -40.19 -13.56
CA ALA A 505 30.33 -40.10 -13.80
C ALA A 505 30.98 -41.47 -14.08
N SER A 506 30.57 -42.52 -13.35
CA SER A 506 31.07 -43.88 -13.58
C SER A 506 30.65 -44.49 -14.93
N LYS A 507 29.50 -44.06 -15.48
CA LYS A 507 28.96 -44.58 -16.74
C LYS A 507 29.58 -43.92 -17.96
N THR A 508 29.89 -42.62 -17.88
CA THR A 508 30.65 -41.90 -18.91
C THR A 508 32.08 -42.40 -19.03
N GLU A 509 32.70 -42.87 -17.95
CA GLU A 509 34.04 -43.50 -17.97
C GLU A 509 34.02 -44.95 -18.50
N SER A 510 32.89 -45.65 -18.41
CA SER A 510 32.75 -47.02 -18.95
C SER A 510 32.41 -47.05 -20.45
N ASP A 511 31.84 -45.97 -20.97
CA ASP A 511 31.44 -45.81 -22.37
C ASP A 511 32.49 -45.08 -23.23
N SER A 512 33.57 -44.56 -22.62
CA SER A 512 34.77 -43.96 -23.26
C SER A 512 35.93 -44.96 -23.36
#